data_AF-A0A0D2JH69-F1
#
_entry.id   AF-A0A0D2JH69-F1
#
_cell.length_a   1.000
_cell.length_b   1.000
_cell.length_c   1.000
_cell.angle_alpha   90.00
_cell.angle_beta   90.00
_cell.angle_gamma   90.00
#
_symmetry.space_group_name_H-M   'P 1'
#
loop_
_entity.id
_entity.type
_entity.pdbx_description
1 polymer ?
#
loop_
_entity_poly.entity_id
_entity_poly.type
_entity_poly.pdbx_seq_one_letter_code
_entity_poly.pdbx_strand_id
1 'polypeptide(L)'
;MAFGEPRAASAIGETLPKWVENDRKVLRFWGYFQESVTESNIENHRMRRVALHYYLADDSLQVAEPKQDNSGIPQGIFVRRHQVPRGDGSGATIVPADLAVGATIDVYGRTFFLVDCDQFTRAWFRENLQLEQADAQGYPSDQVDAYRTKFGLTSTGPSKKSNDLATFVEARLGKPSHLLEGDKLRQFIANNGKVLRFWCVWDDRQGMYGDRRPYVLHFYLEDDTVEINEVHERNSGRDPFPIFVKRGPLPRAKPRGVTLTGRFPKSMCYRPEDLRIGGVINVHGRAFLVYGCDAATREWYKVRAQDAWSSAPPGHRVLTTPLLGLLPR
;
A
#
# COMPACT_ATOMS: atom_id res chain seq x y z
N MET A 1 -51.84 48.20 49.97
CA MET A 1 -50.46 48.27 49.45
C MET A 1 -49.56 48.40 50.68
N ALA A 2 -48.57 47.57 50.98
CA ALA A 2 -47.83 46.60 50.19
C ALA A 2 -47.41 45.43 51.10
N PHE A 3 -47.47 44.19 50.60
CA PHE A 3 -46.83 43.04 51.23
C PHE A 3 -45.38 42.98 50.74
N GLY A 4 -44.43 42.87 51.68
CA GLY A 4 -43.00 42.80 51.39
C GLY A 4 -42.63 41.57 50.58
N GLU A 5 -41.69 41.75 49.66
CA GLU A 5 -41.16 40.70 48.79
C GLU A 5 -40.42 39.61 49.61
N PRO A 6 -40.56 38.32 49.25
CA PRO A 6 -39.80 37.26 49.89
C PRO A 6 -38.33 37.32 49.48
N ARG A 7 -37.48 37.35 50.50
CA ARG A 7 -36.02 37.32 50.43
C ARG A 7 -35.55 36.03 49.74
N ALA A 8 -34.77 36.16 48.67
CA ALA A 8 -34.21 35.04 47.92
C ALA A 8 -33.40 34.10 48.83
N ALA A 9 -33.79 32.83 48.88
CA ALA A 9 -33.03 31.78 49.54
C ALA A 9 -31.75 31.51 48.75
N SER A 10 -30.59 31.55 49.42
CA SER A 10 -29.31 31.16 48.84
C SER A 10 -29.34 29.67 48.50
N ALA A 11 -29.03 29.32 47.25
CA ALA A 11 -28.86 27.94 46.83
C ALA A 11 -27.64 27.33 47.56
N ILE A 12 -27.91 26.52 48.58
CA ILE A 12 -26.92 25.65 49.21
C ILE A 12 -26.77 24.50 48.23
N GLY A 13 -25.65 24.44 47.49
CA GLY A 13 -25.36 23.32 46.60
C GLY A 13 -25.26 22.05 47.43
N GLU A 14 -26.28 21.19 47.39
CA GLU A 14 -26.24 19.88 48.00
C GLU A 14 -25.23 19.02 47.25
N THR A 15 -24.05 18.79 47.84
CA THR A 15 -23.05 17.89 47.28
C THR A 15 -23.56 16.47 47.40
N LEU A 16 -23.90 15.85 46.27
CA LEU A 16 -24.33 14.47 46.21
C LEU A 16 -23.22 13.53 46.74
N PRO A 17 -23.56 12.40 47.39
CA PRO A 17 -22.57 11.41 47.76
C PRO A 17 -21.82 10.87 46.54
N LYS A 18 -20.51 10.60 46.69
CA LYS A 18 -19.62 10.12 45.62
C LYS A 18 -20.18 8.95 44.80
N TRP A 19 -20.79 7.97 45.47
CA TRP A 19 -21.36 6.78 44.82
C TRP A 19 -22.58 7.10 43.95
N VAL A 20 -23.30 8.20 44.23
CA VAL A 20 -24.41 8.71 43.41
C VAL A 20 -23.88 9.55 42.26
N GLU A 21 -22.98 10.48 42.57
CA GLU A 21 -22.43 11.42 41.59
C GLU A 21 -21.62 10.72 40.49
N ASN A 22 -20.92 9.65 40.87
CA ASN A 22 -20.06 8.88 39.98
C ASN A 22 -20.61 7.51 39.60
N ASP A 23 -21.94 7.32 39.73
CA ASP A 23 -22.57 6.09 39.25
C ASP A 23 -22.26 5.88 37.76
N ARG A 24 -21.84 4.66 37.42
CA ARG A 24 -21.46 4.21 36.05
C ARG A 24 -20.30 4.99 35.40
N LYS A 25 -19.65 5.92 36.09
CA LYS A 25 -18.43 6.57 35.58
C LYS A 25 -17.23 5.66 35.85
N VAL A 26 -16.60 5.20 34.78
CA VAL A 26 -15.46 4.28 34.83
C VAL A 26 -14.35 4.85 33.97
N LEU A 27 -13.16 5.01 34.56
CA LEU A 27 -11.97 5.38 33.81
C LEU A 27 -11.36 4.11 33.24
N ARG A 28 -11.09 4.11 31.94
CA ARG A 28 -10.60 2.94 31.23
C ARG A 28 -9.27 3.23 30.56
N PHE A 29 -8.32 2.37 30.85
CA PHE A 29 -6.96 2.41 30.34
C PHE A 29 -6.62 1.12 29.62
N TRP A 30 -5.75 1.23 28.63
CA TRP A 30 -5.13 0.10 27.98
C TRP A 30 -3.64 0.09 28.30
N GLY A 31 -3.10 -1.11 28.51
CA GLY A 31 -1.71 -1.29 28.85
C GLY A 31 -1.23 -2.69 28.55
N TYR A 32 -0.01 -2.98 28.97
CA TYR A 32 0.54 -4.32 28.93
C TYR A 32 1.43 -4.57 30.14
N PHE A 33 1.70 -5.84 30.40
CA PHE A 33 2.81 -6.24 31.27
C PHE A 33 3.62 -7.32 30.56
N GLN A 34 4.90 -7.39 30.90
CA GLN A 34 5.81 -8.40 30.38
C GLN A 34 5.84 -9.60 31.34
N GLU A 35 5.74 -10.80 30.79
CA GLU A 35 5.86 -12.05 31.53
C GLU A 35 7.05 -12.84 30.96
N SER A 36 8.00 -13.21 31.82
CA SER A 36 9.13 -14.06 31.43
C SER A 36 8.65 -15.49 31.15
N VAL A 37 9.12 -16.08 30.06
CA VAL A 37 8.80 -17.47 29.68
C VAL A 37 10.08 -18.28 29.63
N THR A 38 10.12 -19.40 30.34
CA THR A 38 11.26 -20.31 30.35
C THR A 38 11.07 -21.41 29.29
N GLU A 39 12.16 -21.80 28.62
CA GLU A 39 12.23 -23.00 27.77
C GLU A 39 11.24 -23.07 26.59
N SER A 40 11.07 -21.97 25.85
CA SER A 40 10.25 -21.94 24.62
C SER A 40 11.07 -21.64 23.37
N ASN A 41 10.82 -22.37 22.28
CA ASN A 41 11.43 -22.13 20.96
C ASN A 41 10.84 -20.90 20.24
N ILE A 42 9.70 -20.39 20.72
CA ILE A 42 8.96 -19.31 20.07
C ILE A 42 9.37 -17.95 20.65
N GLU A 43 9.54 -17.87 21.97
CA GLU A 43 9.76 -16.61 22.69
C GLU A 43 10.47 -16.82 24.03
N ASN A 44 11.19 -15.79 24.49
CA ASN A 44 11.79 -15.76 25.84
C ASN A 44 10.93 -14.93 26.83
N HIS A 45 10.08 -14.07 26.32
CA HIS A 45 9.15 -13.26 27.09
C HIS A 45 7.93 -12.96 26.22
N ARG A 46 6.77 -12.86 26.85
CA ARG A 46 5.51 -12.49 26.20
C ARG A 46 4.95 -11.20 26.75
N MET A 47 4.27 -10.47 25.88
CA MET A 47 3.60 -9.22 26.24
C MET A 47 2.10 -9.47 26.35
N ARG A 48 1.56 -9.35 27.56
CA ARG A 48 0.12 -9.53 27.78
C ARG A 48 -0.55 -8.18 27.84
N ARG A 49 -1.40 -7.92 26.84
CA ARG A 49 -2.21 -6.70 26.78
C ARG A 49 -3.29 -6.78 27.85
N VAL A 50 -3.63 -5.65 28.47
CA VAL A 50 -4.67 -5.56 29.49
C VAL A 50 -5.49 -4.29 29.32
N ALA A 51 -6.74 -4.37 29.73
CA ALA A 51 -7.65 -3.26 29.92
C ALA A 51 -7.92 -3.10 31.41
N LEU A 52 -7.61 -1.91 31.92
CA LEU A 52 -7.73 -1.55 33.31
C LEU A 52 -8.93 -0.61 33.48
N HIS A 53 -9.80 -0.94 34.42
CA HIS A 53 -11.03 -0.22 34.71
C HIS A 53 -10.97 0.28 36.15
N TYR A 54 -11.07 1.60 36.32
CA TYR A 54 -11.14 2.26 37.61
C TYR A 54 -12.54 2.82 37.83
N TYR A 55 -13.23 2.34 38.86
CA TYR A 55 -14.60 2.72 39.15
C TYR A 55 -14.63 3.91 40.10
N LEU A 56 -15.14 5.05 39.64
CA LEU A 56 -15.14 6.30 40.41
C LEU A 56 -16.15 6.31 41.56
N ALA A 57 -17.14 5.40 41.55
CA ALA A 57 -18.14 5.30 42.59
C ALA A 57 -17.56 4.78 43.93
N ASP A 58 -16.57 3.88 43.88
CA ASP A 58 -16.05 3.15 45.04
C ASP A 58 -14.51 2.99 45.06
N ASP A 59 -13.78 3.69 44.17
CA ASP A 59 -12.32 3.65 44.06
C ASP A 59 -11.74 2.23 43.82
N SER A 60 -12.55 1.36 43.22
CA SER A 60 -12.14 -0.01 42.94
C SER A 60 -11.46 -0.14 41.57
N LEU A 61 -10.52 -1.07 41.49
CA LEU A 61 -9.76 -1.39 40.29
C LEU A 61 -10.12 -2.79 39.80
N GLN A 62 -10.28 -2.94 38.49
CA GLN A 62 -10.41 -4.23 37.81
C GLN A 62 -9.46 -4.28 36.63
N VAL A 63 -8.72 -5.37 36.49
CA VAL A 63 -7.83 -5.61 35.34
C VAL A 63 -8.37 -6.79 34.56
N ALA A 64 -8.57 -6.62 33.26
CA ALA A 64 -9.07 -7.65 32.36
C ALA A 64 -8.16 -7.76 31.13
N GLU A 65 -7.82 -8.97 30.75
CA GLU A 65 -7.10 -9.26 29.52
C GLU A 65 -8.10 -9.47 28.37
N PRO A 66 -7.98 -8.72 27.27
CA PRO A 66 -8.78 -8.96 26.08
C PRO A 66 -8.45 -10.34 25.51
N LYS A 67 -9.48 -11.05 25.04
CA LYS A 67 -9.31 -12.36 24.40
C LYS A 67 -8.57 -12.18 23.07
N GLN A 68 -7.54 -12.98 22.85
CA GLN A 68 -6.76 -13.06 21.62
C GLN A 68 -6.85 -14.49 21.08
N ASP A 69 -7.32 -14.62 19.85
CA ASP A 69 -7.48 -15.91 19.21
C ASP A 69 -6.13 -16.62 19.06
N ASN A 70 -6.15 -17.94 19.27
CA ASN A 70 -4.96 -18.80 19.18
C ASN A 70 -3.80 -18.38 20.12
N SER A 71 -4.08 -17.69 21.21
CA SER A 71 -3.07 -17.33 22.22
C SER A 71 -2.62 -18.54 23.06
N GLY A 72 -3.48 -19.56 23.22
CA GLY A 72 -3.19 -20.76 24.00
C GLY A 72 -3.14 -20.54 25.52
N ILE A 73 -3.46 -19.35 26.01
CA ILE A 73 -3.46 -18.98 27.43
C ILE A 73 -4.88 -18.70 27.94
N PRO A 74 -5.21 -19.01 29.21
CA PRO A 74 -6.46 -18.54 29.82
C PRO A 74 -6.50 -17.02 29.89
N GLN A 75 -7.55 -16.42 29.32
CA GLN A 75 -7.75 -14.98 29.20
C GLN A 75 -9.09 -14.55 29.81
N GLY A 76 -9.23 -13.27 30.16
CA GLY A 76 -10.43 -12.71 30.78
C GLY A 76 -10.10 -11.85 31.98
N ILE A 77 -10.88 -11.95 33.06
CA ILE A 77 -10.64 -11.15 34.28
C ILE A 77 -9.31 -11.58 34.91
N PHE A 78 -8.36 -10.67 34.96
CA PHE A 78 -7.03 -10.89 35.52
C PHE A 78 -6.97 -10.51 37.01
N VAL A 79 -7.56 -9.36 37.37
CA VAL A 79 -7.77 -8.91 38.75
C VAL A 79 -9.25 -8.58 38.91
N ARG A 80 -9.92 -9.19 39.90
CA ARG A 80 -11.33 -8.91 40.21
C ARG A 80 -11.50 -7.48 40.73
N ARG A 81 -12.69 -6.90 40.57
CA ARG A 81 -13.01 -5.56 41.07
C ARG A 81 -12.92 -5.50 42.60
N HIS A 82 -12.00 -4.69 43.11
CA HIS A 82 -11.88 -4.30 44.53
C HIS A 82 -10.89 -3.14 44.65
N GLN A 83 -10.80 -2.54 45.84
CA GLN A 83 -9.79 -1.51 46.10
C GLN A 83 -8.41 -2.15 46.20
N VAL A 84 -7.51 -1.78 45.28
CA VAL A 84 -6.16 -2.33 45.19
C VAL A 84 -5.20 -1.43 45.96
N PRO A 85 -4.41 -1.98 46.91
CA PRO A 85 -3.38 -1.22 47.60
C PRO A 85 -2.20 -0.91 46.67
N ARG A 86 -1.57 0.25 46.88
CA ARG A 86 -0.36 0.66 46.18
C ARG A 86 0.81 -0.27 46.51
N GLY A 87 1.74 -0.40 45.56
CA GLY A 87 2.96 -1.20 45.71
C GLY A 87 4.00 -0.67 46.72
N ASP A 88 3.86 0.58 47.17
CA ASP A 88 4.82 1.27 48.06
C ASP A 88 4.75 0.83 49.55
N GLY A 89 3.96 -0.20 49.86
CA GLY A 89 3.82 -0.72 51.23
C GLY A 89 3.08 0.19 52.21
N SER A 90 2.66 1.39 51.79
CA SER A 90 1.93 2.37 52.61
C SER A 90 0.49 1.95 52.95
N GLY A 91 -0.04 0.91 52.29
CA GLY A 91 -1.42 0.44 52.47
C GLY A 91 -2.49 1.37 51.87
N ALA A 92 -2.10 2.52 51.31
CA ALA A 92 -3.01 3.41 50.59
C ALA A 92 -3.49 2.75 49.29
N THR A 93 -4.72 3.02 48.87
CA THR A 93 -5.27 2.51 47.62
C THR A 93 -4.79 3.33 46.42
N ILE A 94 -4.81 2.71 45.24
CA ILE A 94 -4.51 3.41 43.97
C ILE A 94 -5.59 4.47 43.74
N VAL A 95 -5.17 5.69 43.44
CA VAL A 95 -6.08 6.80 43.11
C VAL A 95 -5.94 7.18 41.64
N PRO A 96 -6.91 7.89 41.04
CA PRO A 96 -6.82 8.28 39.63
C PRO A 96 -5.57 9.09 39.29
N ALA A 97 -5.06 9.90 40.21
CA ALA A 97 -3.83 10.67 40.01
C ALA A 97 -2.57 9.80 39.80
N ASP A 98 -2.58 8.53 40.22
CA ASP A 98 -1.48 7.60 39.98
C ASP A 98 -1.56 6.95 38.57
N LEU A 99 -2.67 7.14 37.86
CA LEU A 99 -2.97 6.49 36.57
C LEU A 99 -2.72 7.45 35.40
N ALA A 100 -1.46 7.66 35.05
CA ALA A 100 -1.06 8.46 33.90
C ALA A 100 -0.71 7.59 32.68
N VAL A 101 -1.08 8.02 31.47
CA VAL A 101 -0.62 7.36 30.23
C VAL A 101 0.90 7.52 30.10
N GLY A 102 1.61 6.43 29.87
CA GLY A 102 3.07 6.37 29.86
C GLY A 102 3.71 6.06 31.22
N ALA A 103 2.92 5.95 32.29
CA ALA A 103 3.40 5.54 33.60
C ALA A 103 3.24 4.02 33.84
N THR A 104 4.04 3.51 34.76
CA THR A 104 3.93 2.14 35.28
C THR A 104 3.18 2.11 36.59
N ILE A 105 2.33 1.10 36.77
CA ILE A 105 1.60 0.86 38.01
C ILE A 105 1.90 -0.55 38.53
N ASP A 106 2.04 -0.67 39.84
CA ASP A 106 2.32 -1.94 40.50
C ASP A 106 1.05 -2.49 41.15
N VAL A 107 0.61 -3.66 40.69
CA VAL A 107 -0.56 -4.35 41.22
C VAL A 107 -0.18 -5.79 41.53
N TYR A 108 -0.19 -6.14 42.81
CA TYR A 108 0.12 -7.50 43.30
C TYR A 108 1.46 -8.07 42.80
N GLY A 109 2.50 -7.24 42.82
CA GLY A 109 3.85 -7.64 42.39
C GLY A 109 4.05 -7.74 40.88
N ARG A 110 3.09 -7.24 40.08
CA ARG A 110 3.23 -7.10 38.62
C ARG A 110 3.19 -5.63 38.23
N THR A 111 4.13 -5.23 37.39
CA THR A 111 4.28 -3.88 36.83
C THR A 111 3.51 -3.79 35.51
N PHE A 112 2.46 -2.98 35.44
CA PHE A 112 1.69 -2.72 34.23
C PHE A 112 2.08 -1.36 33.65
N PHE A 113 2.37 -1.30 32.36
CA PHE A 113 2.63 -0.07 31.63
C PHE A 113 1.36 0.40 30.93
N LEU A 114 0.90 1.62 31.22
CA LEU A 114 -0.29 2.21 30.62
C LEU A 114 0.08 2.87 29.28
N VAL A 115 -0.52 2.39 28.19
CA VAL A 115 -0.23 2.78 26.81
C VAL A 115 -1.21 3.82 26.29
N ASP A 116 -2.49 3.69 26.67
CA ASP A 116 -3.56 4.55 26.20
C ASP A 116 -4.70 4.64 27.22
N CYS A 117 -5.58 5.62 27.06
CA CYS A 117 -6.81 5.75 27.81
C CYS A 117 -7.95 6.28 26.93
N ASP A 118 -9.19 5.97 27.30
CA ASP A 118 -10.33 6.33 26.48
C ASP A 118 -10.66 7.83 26.52
N GLN A 119 -11.46 8.29 25.57
CA GLN A 119 -11.78 9.71 25.43
C GLN A 119 -12.48 10.28 26.68
N PHE A 120 -13.33 9.48 27.33
CA PHE A 120 -13.98 9.86 28.58
C PHE A 120 -12.95 10.08 29.70
N THR A 121 -12.00 9.17 29.85
CA THR A 121 -10.91 9.26 30.83
C THR A 121 -10.07 10.50 30.57
N ARG A 122 -9.71 10.79 29.32
CA ARG A 122 -8.95 12.01 28.96
C ARG A 122 -9.69 13.29 29.37
N ALA A 123 -10.99 13.38 29.09
CA ALA A 123 -11.80 14.52 29.48
C ALA A 123 -11.91 14.65 31.01
N TRP A 124 -12.15 13.54 31.70
CA TRP A 124 -12.29 13.51 33.16
C TRP A 124 -11.01 13.97 33.87
N PHE A 125 -9.82 13.53 33.42
CA PHE A 125 -8.53 13.96 33.97
C PHE A 125 -8.30 15.47 33.79
N ARG A 126 -8.67 16.01 32.64
CA ARG A 126 -8.55 17.46 32.35
C ARG A 126 -9.47 18.28 33.25
N GLU A 127 -10.72 17.84 33.43
CA GLU A 127 -11.73 18.57 34.19
C GLU A 127 -11.54 18.48 35.71
N ASN A 128 -11.19 17.29 36.23
CA ASN A 128 -11.20 17.02 37.68
C ASN A 128 -9.81 17.13 38.31
N LEU A 129 -8.75 16.75 37.59
CA LEU A 129 -7.38 16.74 38.10
C LEU A 129 -6.49 17.82 37.46
N GLN A 130 -6.99 18.52 36.43
CA GLN A 130 -6.21 19.49 35.65
C GLN A 130 -4.91 18.88 35.09
N LEU A 131 -4.94 17.56 34.86
CA LEU A 131 -3.84 16.78 34.29
C LEU A 131 -4.21 16.38 32.87
N GLU A 132 -3.32 16.67 31.92
CA GLU A 132 -3.50 16.22 30.54
C GLU A 132 -2.79 14.88 30.33
N GLN A 133 -3.54 13.89 29.86
CA GLN A 133 -3.00 12.56 29.58
C GLN A 133 -2.20 12.59 28.28
N ALA A 134 -1.03 11.93 28.28
CA ALA A 134 -0.18 11.81 27.10
C ALA A 134 -0.90 11.09 25.94
N ASP A 135 -0.41 11.31 24.72
CA ASP A 135 -0.91 10.65 23.53
C ASP A 135 -0.75 9.12 23.59
N ALA A 136 -1.59 8.41 22.84
CA ALA A 136 -1.56 6.95 22.77
C ALA A 136 -0.19 6.46 22.28
N GLN A 137 0.43 5.55 23.04
CA GLN A 137 1.70 4.95 22.69
C GLN A 137 1.50 3.65 21.89
N GLY A 138 2.55 3.18 21.23
CA GLY A 138 2.53 1.86 20.58
C GLY A 138 2.74 0.74 21.59
N TYR A 139 2.14 -0.42 21.34
CA TYR A 139 2.57 -1.64 22.03
C TYR A 139 3.94 -2.08 21.51
N PRO A 140 4.81 -2.62 22.37
CA PRO A 140 6.06 -3.21 21.91
C PRO A 140 5.78 -4.43 21.02
N SER A 141 6.73 -4.73 20.15
CA SER A 141 6.61 -5.84 19.20
C SER A 141 6.66 -7.19 19.91
N ASP A 142 5.66 -8.04 19.68
CA ASP A 142 5.60 -9.39 20.23
C ASP A 142 6.48 -10.36 19.42
N GLN A 143 7.31 -11.15 20.11
CA GLN A 143 8.17 -12.17 19.50
C GLN A 143 7.33 -13.28 18.83
N VAL A 144 6.14 -13.58 19.36
CA VAL A 144 5.22 -14.59 18.80
C VAL A 144 4.71 -14.17 17.43
N ASP A 145 4.36 -12.89 17.26
CA ASP A 145 3.86 -12.38 15.97
C ASP A 145 4.96 -12.34 14.91
N ALA A 146 6.19 -12.03 15.32
CA ALA A 146 7.36 -12.13 14.45
C ALA A 146 7.63 -13.59 14.02
N TYR A 147 7.54 -14.53 14.96
CA TYR A 147 7.66 -15.97 14.69
C TYR A 147 6.57 -16.43 13.70
N ARG A 148 5.30 -16.11 13.98
CA ARG A 148 4.16 -16.49 13.11
C ARG A 148 4.34 -15.98 11.69
N THR A 149 4.82 -14.74 11.53
CA THR A 149 5.08 -14.14 10.23
C THR A 149 6.23 -14.85 9.50
N LYS A 150 7.34 -15.11 10.19
CA LYS A 150 8.50 -15.82 9.64
C LYS A 150 8.15 -17.21 9.11
N PHE A 151 7.28 -17.92 9.81
CA PHE A 151 6.84 -19.26 9.43
C PHE A 151 5.57 -19.27 8.55
N GLY A 152 5.02 -18.10 8.21
CA GLY A 152 3.84 -17.99 7.35
C GLY A 152 2.53 -18.50 7.98
N LEU A 153 2.46 -18.60 9.32
CA LEU A 153 1.26 -19.02 10.06
C LEU A 153 0.16 -17.94 10.09
N THR A 154 0.45 -16.73 9.59
CA THR A 154 -0.51 -15.62 9.53
C THR A 154 -1.44 -15.67 8.32
N SER A 155 -1.22 -16.59 7.37
CA SER A 155 -2.02 -16.65 6.14
C SER A 155 -3.39 -17.27 6.43
N THR A 156 -4.40 -16.42 6.65
CA THR A 156 -5.80 -16.83 6.87
C THR A 156 -6.58 -17.11 5.58
N GLY A 157 -5.89 -17.23 4.44
CA GLY A 157 -6.53 -17.50 3.16
C GLY A 157 -5.62 -18.19 2.16
N PRO A 158 -6.20 -18.72 1.06
CA PRO A 158 -5.43 -19.30 -0.03
C PRO A 158 -4.50 -18.23 -0.61
N SER A 159 -3.20 -18.55 -0.63
CA SER A 159 -2.17 -17.71 -1.22
C SER A 159 -2.49 -17.49 -2.71
N LYS A 160 -2.89 -16.26 -3.08
CA LYS A 160 -3.09 -15.85 -4.48
C LYS A 160 -1.77 -15.64 -5.23
N LYS A 161 -0.82 -16.56 -5.06
CA LYS A 161 0.37 -16.57 -5.92
C LYS A 161 0.00 -17.45 -7.11
N SER A 162 -0.15 -16.83 -8.28
CA SER A 162 -0.17 -17.55 -9.56
C SER A 162 1.16 -18.27 -9.68
N ASN A 163 1.17 -19.55 -9.31
CA ASN A 163 2.35 -20.37 -9.45
C ASN A 163 2.43 -20.76 -10.93
N ASP A 164 3.56 -20.49 -11.59
CA ASP A 164 3.82 -20.98 -12.95
C ASP A 164 3.60 -22.50 -13.05
N LEU A 165 3.84 -23.22 -11.94
CA LEU A 165 3.51 -24.63 -11.79
C LEU A 165 1.99 -24.90 -11.90
N ALA A 166 1.15 -24.10 -11.25
CA ALA A 166 -0.30 -24.23 -11.35
C ALA A 166 -0.77 -23.95 -12.78
N THR A 167 -0.24 -22.90 -13.43
CA THR A 167 -0.51 -22.61 -14.84
C THR A 167 -0.11 -23.76 -15.75
N PHE A 168 1.05 -24.39 -15.50
CA PHE A 168 1.49 -25.58 -16.25
C PHE A 168 0.56 -26.77 -16.03
N VAL A 169 0.16 -27.05 -14.79
CA VAL A 169 -0.77 -28.13 -14.46
C VAL A 169 -2.13 -27.88 -15.13
N GLU A 170 -2.68 -26.68 -15.05
CA GLU A 170 -3.91 -26.32 -15.74
C GLU A 170 -3.82 -26.49 -17.27
N ALA A 171 -2.68 -26.12 -17.87
CA ALA A 171 -2.42 -26.34 -19.28
C ALA A 171 -2.45 -27.84 -19.64
N ARG A 172 -1.84 -28.69 -18.78
CA ARG A 172 -1.85 -30.15 -18.95
C ARG A 172 -3.24 -30.74 -18.78
N LEU A 173 -4.07 -30.13 -17.94
CA LEU A 173 -5.47 -30.51 -17.72
C LEU A 173 -6.43 -29.95 -18.78
N GLY A 174 -5.92 -29.30 -19.84
CA GLY A 174 -6.73 -28.88 -20.99
C GLY A 174 -7.32 -27.48 -20.89
N LYS A 175 -6.84 -26.62 -19.98
CA LYS A 175 -7.25 -25.21 -19.94
C LYS A 175 -6.80 -24.48 -21.22
N PRO A 176 -7.69 -23.71 -21.88
CA PRO A 176 -7.34 -22.93 -23.07
C PRO A 176 -6.16 -21.98 -22.80
N SER A 177 -5.19 -21.95 -23.73
CA SER A 177 -3.95 -21.18 -23.57
C SER A 177 -4.16 -19.68 -23.38
N HIS A 178 -5.20 -19.10 -24.00
CA HIS A 178 -5.54 -17.68 -23.85
C HIS A 178 -6.10 -17.32 -22.46
N LEU A 179 -6.54 -18.32 -21.67
CA LEU A 179 -7.01 -18.13 -20.29
C LEU A 179 -5.90 -18.36 -19.26
N LEU A 180 -4.76 -18.92 -19.68
CA LEU A 180 -3.58 -19.09 -18.83
C LEU A 180 -2.79 -17.79 -18.69
N GLU A 181 -2.80 -16.95 -19.72
CA GLU A 181 -2.06 -15.69 -19.77
C GLU A 181 -3.02 -14.52 -19.47
N GLY A 182 -2.90 -13.96 -18.26
CA GLY A 182 -3.73 -12.85 -17.81
C GLY A 182 -3.63 -11.61 -18.71
N ASP A 183 -4.73 -10.86 -18.80
CA ASP A 183 -4.84 -9.50 -19.36
C ASP A 183 -4.78 -9.30 -20.89
N LYS A 184 -4.58 -10.34 -21.71
CA LYS A 184 -4.55 -10.18 -23.18
C LYS A 184 -5.87 -9.71 -23.79
N LEU A 185 -6.99 -10.31 -23.39
CA LEU A 185 -8.31 -10.00 -23.97
C LEU A 185 -8.76 -8.57 -23.65
N ARG A 186 -8.45 -8.09 -22.43
CA ARG A 186 -8.80 -6.74 -22.01
C ARG A 186 -8.06 -5.69 -22.85
N GLN A 187 -6.77 -5.89 -23.10
CA GLN A 187 -5.98 -5.00 -23.95
C GLN A 187 -6.50 -5.01 -25.39
N PHE A 188 -6.80 -6.19 -25.92
CA PHE A 188 -7.36 -6.34 -27.27
C PHE A 188 -8.67 -5.57 -27.43
N ILE A 189 -9.66 -5.78 -26.54
CA ILE A 189 -10.97 -5.12 -26.66
C ILE A 189 -10.85 -3.59 -26.58
N ALA A 190 -9.99 -3.06 -25.71
CA ALA A 190 -9.86 -1.61 -25.53
C ALA A 190 -9.16 -0.91 -26.71
N ASN A 191 -8.28 -1.62 -27.42
CA ASN A 191 -7.37 -1.05 -28.40
C ASN A 191 -7.49 -1.65 -29.81
N ASN A 192 -8.45 -2.54 -30.04
CA ASN A 192 -8.70 -3.14 -31.34
C ASN A 192 -8.85 -2.05 -32.42
N GLY A 193 -8.13 -2.21 -33.54
CA GLY A 193 -8.11 -1.26 -34.65
C GLY A 193 -7.32 0.03 -34.42
N LYS A 194 -6.69 0.21 -33.24
CA LYS A 194 -5.83 1.37 -32.98
C LYS A 194 -4.37 1.03 -33.28
N VAL A 195 -3.85 1.64 -34.34
CA VAL A 195 -2.46 1.47 -34.81
C VAL A 195 -1.76 2.82 -34.82
N LEU A 196 -0.58 2.89 -34.22
CA LEU A 196 0.27 4.07 -34.30
C LEU A 196 1.20 3.93 -35.50
N ARG A 197 1.18 4.91 -36.40
CA ARG A 197 1.98 4.90 -37.62
C ARG A 197 3.07 5.98 -37.57
N PHE A 198 4.30 5.54 -37.79
CA PHE A 198 5.49 6.38 -37.82
C PHE A 198 6.22 6.27 -39.16
N TRP A 199 6.81 7.38 -39.60
CA TRP A 199 7.75 7.39 -40.70
C TRP A 199 9.17 7.39 -40.14
N CYS A 200 9.93 6.39 -40.59
CA CYS A 200 11.29 6.14 -40.14
C CYS A 200 12.24 6.15 -41.32
N VAL A 201 13.50 6.46 -41.08
CA VAL A 201 14.56 6.35 -42.07
C VAL A 201 15.71 5.55 -41.49
N TRP A 202 16.19 4.57 -42.24
CA TRP A 202 17.42 3.87 -41.94
C TRP A 202 18.51 4.43 -42.84
N ASP A 203 19.55 5.01 -42.23
CA ASP A 203 20.69 5.57 -42.92
C ASP A 203 21.88 4.61 -42.80
N ASP A 204 22.13 3.84 -43.86
CA ASP A 204 23.25 2.89 -43.92
C ASP A 204 24.39 3.40 -44.82
N ARG A 205 24.40 4.69 -45.22
CA ARG A 205 25.35 5.26 -46.19
C ARG A 205 26.83 5.13 -45.82
N GLN A 206 27.14 4.83 -44.56
CA GLN A 206 28.51 4.58 -44.09
C GLN A 206 29.03 3.19 -44.49
N GLY A 207 28.14 2.26 -44.89
CA GLY A 207 28.51 0.96 -45.42
C GLY A 207 28.97 1.03 -46.89
N MET A 208 29.81 0.09 -47.30
CA MET A 208 30.41 0.03 -48.66
C MET A 208 29.39 0.04 -49.81
N TYR A 209 28.16 -0.45 -49.57
CA TYR A 209 27.05 -0.46 -50.52
C TYR A 209 25.74 0.06 -49.89
N GLY A 210 25.87 0.86 -48.83
CA GLY A 210 24.74 1.29 -48.04
C GLY A 210 24.04 2.51 -48.63
N ASP A 211 22.74 2.59 -48.39
CA ASP A 211 21.88 3.67 -48.86
C ASP A 211 20.96 4.15 -47.73
N ARG A 212 20.30 5.28 -47.95
CA ARG A 212 19.33 5.84 -47.03
C ARG A 212 17.93 5.47 -47.50
N ARG A 213 17.16 4.75 -46.68
CA ARG A 213 15.84 4.23 -47.09
C ARG A 213 14.70 4.63 -46.15
N PRO A 214 13.56 5.08 -46.69
CA PRO A 214 12.36 5.33 -45.91
C PRO A 214 11.59 4.04 -45.60
N TYR A 215 11.08 3.96 -44.37
CA TYR A 215 10.26 2.86 -43.86
C TYR A 215 9.05 3.41 -43.12
N VAL A 216 7.98 2.61 -43.07
CA VAL A 216 6.80 2.89 -42.25
C VAL A 216 6.76 1.88 -41.12
N LEU A 217 6.67 2.36 -39.88
CA LEU A 217 6.54 1.55 -38.68
C LEU A 217 5.10 1.62 -38.18
N HIS A 218 4.47 0.45 -38.02
CA HIS A 218 3.18 0.28 -37.39
C HIS A 218 3.36 -0.31 -36.00
N PHE A 219 2.79 0.33 -34.98
CA PHE A 219 2.72 -0.17 -33.62
C PHE A 219 1.26 -0.50 -33.26
N TYR A 220 0.99 -1.75 -32.95
CA TYR A 220 -0.34 -2.25 -32.62
C TYR A 220 -0.59 -2.16 -31.12
N LEU A 221 -1.55 -1.34 -30.69
CA LEU A 221 -1.86 -1.12 -29.27
C LEU A 221 -2.60 -2.31 -28.62
N GLU A 222 -3.16 -3.19 -29.44
CA GLU A 222 -3.91 -4.38 -28.99
C GLU A 222 -3.02 -5.49 -28.41
N ASP A 223 -1.76 -5.59 -28.87
CA ASP A 223 -0.84 -6.66 -28.47
C ASP A 223 0.62 -6.21 -28.25
N ASP A 224 0.89 -4.91 -28.31
CA ASP A 224 2.22 -4.30 -28.16
C ASP A 224 3.25 -4.84 -29.19
N THR A 225 2.80 -5.08 -30.43
CA THR A 225 3.65 -5.57 -31.51
C THR A 225 4.00 -4.48 -32.53
N VAL A 226 5.12 -4.68 -33.22
CA VAL A 226 5.64 -3.77 -34.25
C VAL A 226 5.72 -4.50 -35.58
N GLU A 227 5.30 -3.83 -36.64
CA GLU A 227 5.50 -4.24 -38.03
C GLU A 227 6.20 -3.10 -38.78
N ILE A 228 7.16 -3.42 -39.64
CA ILE A 228 7.90 -2.42 -40.41
C ILE A 228 7.77 -2.77 -41.89
N ASN A 229 7.23 -1.82 -42.65
CA ASN A 229 7.03 -1.95 -44.09
C ASN A 229 8.03 -1.07 -44.84
N GLU A 230 8.53 -1.58 -45.96
CA GLU A 230 9.43 -0.85 -46.84
C GLU A 230 8.60 0.04 -47.78
N VAL A 231 9.00 1.30 -47.92
CA VAL A 231 8.38 2.19 -48.91
C VAL A 231 9.11 1.99 -50.23
N HIS A 232 8.44 1.35 -51.18
CA HIS A 232 9.02 1.10 -52.49
C HIS A 232 8.91 2.33 -53.40
N GLU A 233 10.05 2.76 -53.96
CA GLU A 233 10.12 3.83 -54.95
C GLU A 233 10.16 3.26 -56.38
N ARG A 234 9.50 3.95 -57.32
CA ARG A 234 9.52 3.57 -58.74
C ARG A 234 10.95 3.58 -59.27
N ASN A 235 11.32 2.55 -60.03
CA ASN A 235 12.65 2.40 -60.61
C ASN A 235 13.79 2.35 -59.57
N SER A 236 13.51 1.90 -58.33
CA SER A 236 14.52 1.76 -57.27
C SER A 236 15.53 0.62 -57.49
N GLY A 237 15.31 -0.25 -58.47
CA GLY A 237 16.18 -1.40 -58.77
C GLY A 237 16.13 -2.50 -57.71
N ARG A 238 15.19 -2.44 -56.77
CA ARG A 238 14.98 -3.44 -55.71
C ARG A 238 13.74 -4.27 -55.98
N ASP A 239 13.77 -5.52 -55.54
CA ASP A 239 12.60 -6.41 -55.59
C ASP A 239 11.50 -5.88 -54.64
N PRO A 240 10.25 -5.74 -55.08
CA PRO A 240 9.15 -5.23 -54.24
C PRO A 240 8.76 -6.21 -53.13
N PHE A 241 9.45 -6.14 -51.99
CA PHE A 241 9.02 -6.78 -50.74
C PHE A 241 8.21 -5.82 -49.87
N PRO A 242 6.92 -6.06 -49.64
CA PRO A 242 6.05 -5.12 -48.91
C PRO A 242 6.35 -5.05 -47.41
N ILE A 243 6.89 -6.12 -46.81
CA ILE A 243 7.15 -6.24 -45.37
C ILE A 243 8.65 -6.41 -45.14
N PHE A 244 9.24 -5.50 -44.37
CA PHE A 244 10.65 -5.55 -43.98
C PHE A 244 10.84 -6.32 -42.67
N VAL A 245 9.99 -6.08 -41.66
CA VAL A 245 9.96 -6.83 -40.40
C VAL A 245 8.53 -7.29 -40.15
N LYS A 246 8.34 -8.60 -40.02
CA LYS A 246 7.05 -9.21 -39.69
C LYS A 246 6.53 -8.70 -38.34
N ARG A 247 5.21 -8.55 -38.24
CA ARG A 247 4.54 -8.19 -36.99
C ARG A 247 4.98 -9.09 -35.84
N GLY A 248 5.52 -8.48 -34.80
CA GLY A 248 5.95 -9.19 -33.59
C GLY A 248 6.45 -8.23 -32.51
N PRO A 249 6.64 -8.72 -31.28
CA PRO A 249 7.23 -7.91 -30.22
C PRO A 249 8.67 -7.56 -30.59
N LEU A 250 8.99 -6.26 -30.62
CA LEU A 250 10.34 -5.78 -30.96
C LEU A 250 11.18 -5.65 -29.68
N PRO A 251 12.18 -6.50 -29.44
CA PRO A 251 13.05 -6.39 -28.26
C PRO A 251 14.03 -5.23 -28.41
N ARG A 252 14.26 -4.49 -27.32
CA ARG A 252 15.22 -3.37 -27.27
C ARG A 252 16.67 -3.81 -27.38
N ALA A 253 16.95 -5.05 -26.96
CA ALA A 253 18.27 -5.64 -26.96
C ALA A 253 18.22 -7.09 -27.47
N LYS A 254 19.33 -7.58 -28.01
CA LYS A 254 19.44 -9.01 -28.36
C LYS A 254 19.47 -9.83 -27.06
N PRO A 255 18.58 -10.82 -26.89
CA PRO A 255 18.66 -11.73 -25.74
C PRO A 255 19.98 -12.51 -25.81
N ARG A 256 20.73 -12.57 -24.71
CA ARG A 256 21.97 -13.35 -24.65
C ARG A 256 21.64 -14.81 -24.37
N GLY A 257 22.11 -15.73 -25.21
CA GLY A 257 22.24 -17.15 -24.88
C GLY A 257 20.94 -17.95 -24.70
N VAL A 258 19.83 -17.57 -25.35
CA VAL A 258 18.56 -18.27 -25.18
C VAL A 258 18.32 -19.27 -26.32
N THR A 259 18.21 -20.56 -25.98
CA THR A 259 17.84 -21.65 -26.91
C THR A 259 16.35 -21.62 -27.29
N LEU A 260 15.51 -20.97 -26.46
CA LEU A 260 14.08 -20.81 -26.66
C LEU A 260 13.76 -19.52 -27.44
N THR A 261 13.48 -19.66 -28.73
CA THR A 261 13.10 -18.53 -29.59
C THR A 261 11.67 -18.04 -29.28
N GLY A 262 11.48 -16.72 -29.14
CA GLY A 262 10.18 -16.09 -29.42
C GLY A 262 9.32 -15.61 -28.24
N ARG A 263 9.68 -15.86 -26.97
CA ARG A 263 9.00 -15.24 -25.81
C ARG A 263 9.84 -14.09 -25.25
N PHE A 264 9.44 -12.87 -25.60
CA PHE A 264 10.02 -11.66 -25.01
C PHE A 264 9.10 -11.10 -23.93
N PRO A 265 9.58 -10.86 -22.70
CA PRO A 265 8.78 -10.18 -21.70
C PRO A 265 8.50 -8.75 -22.16
N LYS A 266 7.29 -8.23 -21.88
CA LYS A 266 6.88 -6.86 -22.24
C LYS A 266 7.80 -5.75 -21.70
N SER A 267 8.61 -6.05 -20.68
CA SER A 267 9.62 -5.12 -20.15
C SER A 267 10.85 -4.99 -21.04
N MET A 268 11.16 -6.02 -21.84
CA MET A 268 12.30 -6.03 -22.75
C MET A 268 11.96 -5.47 -24.14
N CYS A 269 10.67 -5.36 -24.45
CA CYS A 269 10.19 -4.85 -25.73
C CYS A 269 10.07 -3.34 -25.75
N TYR A 270 10.06 -2.78 -26.96
CA TYR A 270 9.66 -1.40 -27.19
C TYR A 270 8.19 -1.21 -26.82
N ARG A 271 7.90 -0.09 -26.19
CA ARG A 271 6.56 0.36 -25.83
C ARG A 271 6.25 1.68 -26.55
N PRO A 272 4.99 2.12 -26.57
CA PRO A 272 4.66 3.45 -27.07
C PRO A 272 5.49 4.53 -26.38
N GLU A 273 5.84 4.37 -25.09
CA GLU A 273 6.65 5.35 -24.39
C GLU A 273 8.09 5.49 -24.90
N ASP A 274 8.58 4.60 -25.77
CA ASP A 274 9.93 4.73 -26.34
C ASP A 274 9.91 5.30 -27.76
N LEU A 275 8.75 5.30 -28.42
CA LEU A 275 8.60 5.78 -29.78
C LEU A 275 8.39 7.29 -29.76
N ARG A 276 9.41 8.05 -30.14
CA ARG A 276 9.40 9.52 -30.15
C ARG A 276 9.91 10.05 -31.48
N ILE A 277 9.36 11.17 -31.93
CA ILE A 277 9.86 11.90 -33.10
C ILE A 277 11.26 12.43 -32.77
N GLY A 278 12.23 12.22 -33.66
CA GLY A 278 13.65 12.47 -33.43
C GLY A 278 14.37 11.34 -32.67
N GLY A 279 13.63 10.34 -32.16
CA GLY A 279 14.20 9.18 -31.48
C GLY A 279 14.78 8.16 -32.44
N VAL A 280 15.81 7.43 -31.99
CA VAL A 280 16.42 6.32 -32.72
C VAL A 280 15.99 4.99 -32.10
N ILE A 281 15.44 4.10 -32.92
CA ILE A 281 14.99 2.77 -32.54
C ILE A 281 15.99 1.74 -33.07
N ASN A 282 16.38 0.81 -32.23
CA ASN A 282 17.24 -0.30 -32.64
C ASN A 282 16.39 -1.49 -33.09
N VAL A 283 16.37 -1.74 -34.39
CA VAL A 283 15.66 -2.86 -35.02
C VAL A 283 16.68 -3.93 -35.37
N HIS A 284 16.82 -4.94 -34.51
CA HIS A 284 17.74 -6.08 -34.70
C HIS A 284 19.23 -5.72 -34.97
N GLY A 285 19.68 -4.53 -34.55
CA GLY A 285 21.02 -4.01 -34.80
C GLY A 285 21.07 -2.90 -35.84
N ARG A 286 19.94 -2.51 -36.43
CA ARG A 286 19.81 -1.39 -37.37
C ARG A 286 19.20 -0.18 -36.66
N ALA A 287 19.82 0.99 -36.80
CA ALA A 287 19.36 2.22 -36.17
C ALA A 287 18.36 2.94 -37.09
N PHE A 288 17.08 2.94 -36.70
CA PHE A 288 15.99 3.62 -37.40
C PHE A 288 15.72 4.97 -36.75
N LEU A 289 15.87 6.05 -37.50
CA LEU A 289 15.49 7.39 -37.04
C LEU A 289 14.01 7.64 -37.33
N VAL A 290 13.21 7.86 -36.29
CA VAL A 290 11.80 8.26 -36.43
C VAL A 290 11.76 9.76 -36.71
N TYR A 291 11.26 10.18 -37.87
CA TYR A 291 11.21 11.60 -38.24
C TYR A 291 9.78 12.15 -38.33
N GLY A 292 8.75 11.30 -38.40
CA GLY A 292 7.36 11.74 -38.46
C GLY A 292 6.37 10.73 -37.91
N CYS A 293 5.14 11.18 -37.64
CA CYS A 293 4.02 10.33 -37.26
C CYS A 293 2.71 10.85 -37.86
N ASP A 294 1.72 9.97 -38.01
CA ASP A 294 0.42 10.36 -38.53
C ASP A 294 -0.39 11.22 -37.54
N ALA A 295 -1.48 11.82 -38.03
CA ALA A 295 -2.32 12.71 -37.24
C ALA A 295 -2.98 11.97 -36.06
N ALA A 296 -3.43 10.73 -36.27
CA ALA A 296 -4.06 9.91 -35.24
C ALA A 296 -3.10 9.57 -34.09
N THR A 297 -1.86 9.20 -34.43
CA THR A 297 -0.78 8.93 -33.48
C THR A 297 -0.46 10.18 -32.67
N ARG A 298 -0.34 11.33 -33.34
CA ARG A 298 -0.09 12.61 -32.66
C ARG A 298 -1.18 12.93 -31.64
N GLU A 299 -2.45 12.74 -32.00
CA GLU A 299 -3.57 12.98 -31.09
C GLU A 299 -3.59 11.99 -29.93
N TRP A 300 -3.30 10.72 -30.21
CA TRP A 300 -3.18 9.69 -29.17
C TRP A 300 -2.11 10.02 -28.12
N TYR A 301 -0.93 10.50 -28.54
CA TYR A 301 0.11 10.94 -27.60
C TYR A 301 -0.28 12.19 -26.82
N LYS A 302 -1.04 13.13 -27.40
CA LYS A 302 -1.52 14.32 -26.68
C LYS A 302 -2.51 13.96 -25.59
N VAL A 303 -3.52 13.15 -25.89
CA VAL A 303 -4.52 12.70 -24.92
C VAL A 303 -3.84 11.95 -23.78
N ARG A 304 -2.94 11.02 -24.09
CA ARG A 304 -2.19 10.25 -23.08
C ARG A 304 -1.26 11.15 -22.24
N ALA A 305 -0.67 12.20 -22.82
CA ALA A 305 0.13 13.16 -22.07
C ALA A 305 -0.70 14.04 -21.13
N GLN A 306 -1.93 14.41 -21.54
CA GLN A 306 -2.88 15.14 -20.70
C GLN A 306 -3.38 14.29 -19.53
N ASP A 307 -3.66 13.01 -19.76
CA ASP A 307 -4.03 12.04 -18.71
C ASP A 307 -2.89 11.80 -17.72
N ALA A 308 -1.64 11.74 -18.21
CA ALA A 308 -0.46 11.63 -17.36
C ALA A 308 -0.25 12.89 -16.50
N TRP A 309 -0.57 14.07 -17.03
CA TRP A 309 -0.51 15.34 -16.29
C TRP A 309 -1.63 15.46 -15.23
N SER A 310 -2.85 15.02 -15.55
CA SER A 310 -4.01 15.11 -14.66
C SER A 310 -3.98 14.10 -13.50
N SER A 311 -3.35 12.95 -13.71
CA SER A 311 -3.20 11.88 -12.70
C SER A 311 -1.98 12.02 -11.78
N ALA A 312 -1.10 12.99 -12.02
CA ALA A 312 0.10 13.22 -11.20
C ALA A 312 -0.24 13.90 -9.86
N PRO A 313 0.32 13.43 -8.71
CA PRO A 313 0.10 14.07 -7.42
C PRO A 313 0.62 15.52 -7.40
N PRO A 314 -0.03 16.44 -6.65
CA PRO A 314 0.18 17.88 -6.77
C PRO A 314 1.63 18.37 -6.59
N GLY A 315 2.48 17.59 -5.90
CA GLY A 315 3.88 17.93 -5.59
C GLY A 315 4.94 17.37 -6.56
N HIS A 316 4.56 16.65 -7.62
CA HIS A 316 5.48 16.13 -8.66
C HIS A 316 5.05 16.57 -10.07
N ARG A 317 4.39 17.73 -10.16
CA ARG A 317 4.11 18.42 -11.43
C ARG A 317 5.39 19.07 -11.95
N VAL A 318 6.38 18.26 -12.31
CA VAL A 318 7.53 18.74 -13.09
C VAL A 318 7.00 19.04 -14.48
N LEU A 319 7.33 20.21 -15.02
CA LEU A 319 7.18 20.52 -16.44
C LEU A 319 8.09 19.57 -17.23
N THR A 320 7.67 18.33 -17.44
CA THR A 320 8.15 17.58 -18.59
C THR A 320 7.58 18.31 -19.79
N THR A 321 8.45 19.09 -20.41
CA THR A 321 8.23 19.84 -21.64
C THR A 321 7.28 19.08 -22.57
N PRO A 322 6.23 19.72 -23.11
CA PRO A 322 5.27 19.02 -23.95
C PRO A 322 6.01 18.29 -25.07
N LEU A 323 5.59 17.05 -25.28
CA LEU A 323 6.00 16.03 -26.26
C LEU A 323 5.88 16.49 -27.74
N LEU A 324 6.19 17.75 -28.04
CA LEU A 324 6.05 18.41 -29.33
C LEU A 324 7.01 19.62 -29.49
N GLY A 325 8.14 19.61 -28.80
CA GLY A 325 9.21 20.61 -29.00
C GLY A 325 10.18 20.19 -30.10
N LEU A 326 9.83 20.48 -31.36
CA LEU A 326 10.70 20.79 -32.52
C LEU A 326 9.94 20.47 -33.83
N LEU A 327 9.02 21.36 -34.20
CA LEU A 327 8.54 21.50 -35.57
C LEU A 327 9.36 22.59 -36.24
N PRO A 328 10.16 22.33 -37.30
CA PRO A 328 10.35 23.33 -38.33
C PRO A 328 9.08 23.41 -39.19
N ARG A 329 8.77 24.63 -39.64
CA ARG A 329 7.62 24.96 -40.50
C ARG A 329 7.62 24.19 -41.81
#